data_AF-A0AAV0CE28-F1
#
_entry.id   AF-A0AAV0CE28-F1
#
_cell.length_a   1.000
_cell.length_b   1.000
_cell.length_c   1.000
_cell.angle_alpha   90.00
_cell.angle_beta   90.00
_cell.angle_gamma   90.00
#
_symmetry.space_group_name_H-M   'P 1'
#
loop_
_entity.id
_entity.type
_entity.pdbx_description
1 polymer ?
#
loop_
_entity_poly.entity_id
_entity_poly.type
_entity_poly.pdbx_seq_one_letter_code
_entity_poly.pdbx_strand_id
1 'polypeptide(L)'
;MRSSSSKQGADNNHSVRGHLLTLHQRLQHALGLGSGYHEGTGRKWNFTDFDKQRLAIRSIDSYLDFLSSEMLKHPFVKDSIPNMFDALGSILESKSESVLILASAVAVKIVCDLPSFMVVSHAPDLVLPLSSLLFYHQSQVSLSSATALNVILSNLSSKRENEVWDIFKQRNLIAEILQILKGFSTGDISNERFEKMASLLSKILQKWPPSRLYVYTDTKLLDLLDTLTVSPKASIQSSLLQIYSAIALCRNGAMKVLENGDSLLKMMVDNMDISKPDSIQMEAFNLAQCLMMSEKECSTVIKICGEPVVEAILAGMARMRKFYPSLKEQKKQMPILVKTCSLALITRWAGEHHHYFWKAGICEVLLRLFMDNFNKDYHSFQSLPLREKIGIIQSNEALQTNFCLPLRPYVWDILGHLATNSDEGCNPVMHGHEACLKTLVLCAWLCGLNECDISD
;
A
#
# COMPACT_ATOMS: atom_id res chain seq x y z
N MET A 1 -21.93 10.95 -51.23
CA MET A 1 -21.67 10.18 -50.00
C MET A 1 -20.16 10.02 -49.86
N ARG A 2 -19.64 10.45 -48.70
CA ARG A 2 -18.21 10.61 -48.41
C ARG A 2 -17.51 9.27 -48.17
N SER A 3 -16.39 9.08 -48.84
CA SER A 3 -15.31 8.16 -48.46
C SER A 3 -14.09 8.98 -48.05
N SER A 4 -13.85 9.12 -46.75
CA SER A 4 -12.55 9.57 -46.23
C SER A 4 -12.50 9.46 -44.69
N SER A 5 -11.92 8.36 -44.19
CA SER A 5 -11.59 8.21 -42.76
C SER A 5 -10.24 7.47 -42.54
N SER A 6 -9.70 6.76 -43.53
CA SER A 6 -8.46 5.99 -43.34
C SER A 6 -7.14 6.78 -43.54
N LYS A 7 -7.15 7.94 -44.23
CA LYS A 7 -5.91 8.71 -44.49
C LYS A 7 -5.43 9.54 -43.28
N GLN A 8 -6.34 10.06 -42.47
CA GLN A 8 -5.97 10.89 -41.30
C GLN A 8 -5.31 10.09 -40.17
N GLY A 9 -5.61 8.79 -40.03
CA GLY A 9 -4.94 7.93 -39.04
C GLY A 9 -3.49 7.59 -39.42
N ALA A 10 -3.20 7.45 -40.72
CA ALA A 10 -1.86 7.11 -41.21
C ALA A 10 -0.89 8.30 -41.12
N ASP A 11 -1.32 9.50 -41.53
CA ASP A 11 -0.49 10.72 -41.46
C ASP A 11 -0.14 11.12 -40.03
N ASN A 12 -1.08 10.94 -39.09
CA ASN A 12 -0.82 11.18 -37.66
C ASN A 12 0.24 10.22 -37.11
N ASN A 13 0.20 8.93 -37.47
CA ASN A 13 1.20 7.95 -37.02
C ASN A 13 2.59 8.21 -37.63
N HIS A 14 2.66 8.67 -38.88
CA HIS A 14 3.93 9.09 -39.50
C HIS A 14 4.51 10.34 -38.83
N SER A 15 3.67 11.33 -38.50
CA SER A 15 4.05 12.55 -37.78
C SER A 15 4.56 12.26 -36.37
N VAL A 16 3.84 11.42 -35.60
CA VAL A 16 4.24 10.98 -34.25
C VAL A 16 5.57 10.24 -34.28
N ARG A 17 5.80 9.37 -35.28
CA ARG A 17 7.07 8.63 -35.43
C ARG A 17 8.23 9.55 -35.81
N GLY A 18 7.99 10.56 -36.65
CA GLY A 18 9.00 11.58 -37.00
C GLY A 18 9.38 12.46 -35.81
N HIS A 19 8.40 12.83 -34.98
CA HIS A 19 8.65 13.59 -33.75
C HIS A 19 9.42 12.76 -32.71
N LEU A 20 9.07 11.48 -32.52
CA LEU A 20 9.81 10.55 -31.66
C LEU A 20 11.29 10.47 -32.04
N LEU A 21 11.58 10.30 -33.33
CA LEU A 21 12.95 10.20 -33.84
C LEU A 21 13.74 11.49 -33.59
N THR A 22 13.10 12.64 -33.79
CA THR A 22 13.72 13.95 -33.52
C THR A 22 14.05 14.12 -32.04
N LEU A 23 13.12 13.80 -31.15
CA LEU A 23 13.35 13.88 -29.70
C LEU A 23 14.41 12.86 -29.25
N HIS A 24 14.38 11.64 -29.79
CA HIS A 24 15.39 10.62 -29.51
C HIS A 24 16.79 11.06 -29.95
N GLN A 25 16.95 11.64 -31.13
CA GLN A 25 18.23 12.18 -31.60
C GLN A 25 18.74 13.32 -30.70
N ARG A 26 17.84 14.24 -30.29
CA ARG A 26 18.18 15.33 -29.35
C ARG A 26 18.62 14.78 -27.99
N LEU A 27 17.93 13.76 -27.50
CA LEU A 27 18.29 13.07 -26.26
C LEU A 27 19.68 12.44 -26.40
N GLN A 28 19.91 11.62 -27.42
CA GLN A 28 21.18 10.95 -27.65
C GLN A 28 22.34 11.93 -27.83
N HIS A 29 22.12 13.04 -28.52
CA HIS A 29 23.10 14.11 -28.62
C HIS A 29 23.42 14.70 -27.24
N ALA A 30 22.40 15.08 -26.46
CA ALA A 30 22.61 15.68 -25.14
C ALA A 30 23.32 14.73 -24.16
N LEU A 31 22.95 13.45 -24.17
CA LEU A 31 23.59 12.40 -23.37
C LEU A 31 25.03 12.13 -23.85
N GLY A 32 25.25 12.12 -25.16
CA GLY A 32 26.56 11.89 -25.77
C GLY A 32 27.61 12.94 -25.37
N LEU A 33 27.20 14.19 -25.14
CA LEU A 33 28.08 15.29 -24.72
C LEU A 33 28.82 15.04 -23.39
N GLY A 34 28.28 14.17 -22.52
CA GLY A 34 28.89 13.84 -21.22
C GLY A 34 29.45 12.43 -21.12
N SER A 35 29.43 11.66 -22.21
CA SER A 35 29.96 10.28 -22.22
C SER A 35 31.50 10.28 -22.36
N GLY A 36 32.20 10.22 -21.22
CA GLY A 36 33.65 10.02 -21.14
C GLY A 36 34.02 8.55 -20.88
N TYR A 37 35.15 8.10 -21.40
CA TYR A 37 35.76 6.82 -20.97
C TYR A 37 36.58 7.08 -19.70
N HIS A 38 36.22 6.42 -18.59
CA HIS A 38 37.06 6.35 -17.40
C HIS A 38 37.78 5.00 -17.38
N GLU A 39 39.10 5.00 -17.24
CA GLU A 39 39.89 3.78 -17.13
C GLU A 39 39.44 2.98 -15.90
N GLY A 40 38.87 1.79 -16.13
CA GLY A 40 38.59 0.79 -15.10
C GLY A 40 37.12 0.61 -14.68
N THR A 41 36.20 1.53 -14.99
CA THR A 41 34.79 1.44 -14.51
C THR A 41 33.70 1.51 -15.58
N GLY A 42 34.06 1.37 -16.86
CA GLY A 42 33.09 1.48 -17.96
C GLY A 42 32.68 2.91 -18.28
N ARG A 43 31.73 3.06 -19.21
CA ARG A 43 31.26 4.36 -19.74
C ARG A 43 30.33 5.00 -18.71
N LYS A 44 30.85 5.85 -17.82
CA LYS A 44 30.03 6.65 -16.90
C LYS A 44 29.89 8.09 -17.41
N TRP A 45 28.68 8.62 -17.35
CA TRP A 45 28.42 10.01 -17.71
C TRP A 45 29.07 10.91 -16.65
N ASN A 46 30.09 11.70 -17.00
CA ASN A 46 30.76 12.55 -16.02
C ASN A 46 31.13 13.87 -16.68
N PHE A 47 30.26 14.86 -16.51
CA PHE A 47 30.44 16.19 -17.08
C PHE A 47 30.14 17.27 -16.04
N THR A 48 31.05 18.22 -15.87
CA THR A 48 31.01 19.23 -14.79
C THR A 48 30.35 20.55 -15.19
N ASP A 49 30.08 20.76 -16.48
CA ASP A 49 29.46 21.99 -17.00
C ASP A 49 27.96 22.02 -16.72
N PHE A 50 27.53 23.02 -15.94
CA PHE A 50 26.14 23.17 -15.51
C PHE A 50 25.15 23.39 -16.65
N ASP A 51 25.55 24.05 -17.75
CA ASP A 51 24.64 24.30 -18.86
C ASP A 51 24.42 23.04 -19.69
N LYS A 52 25.46 22.20 -19.83
CA LYS A 52 25.31 20.88 -20.45
C LYS A 52 24.53 19.91 -19.58
N GLN A 53 24.71 19.94 -18.26
CA GLN A 53 23.86 19.20 -17.32
C GLN A 53 22.38 19.61 -17.47
N ARG A 54 22.08 20.92 -17.49
CA ARG A 54 20.72 21.42 -17.73
C ARG A 54 20.16 20.98 -19.08
N LEU A 55 20.97 21.01 -20.14
CA LEU A 55 20.56 20.56 -21.47
C LEU A 55 20.20 19.06 -21.46
N ALA A 56 21.02 18.22 -20.81
CA ALA A 56 20.72 16.80 -20.66
C ALA A 56 19.42 16.58 -19.89
N ILE A 57 19.25 17.23 -18.73
CA ILE A 57 18.01 17.14 -17.93
C ILE A 57 16.79 17.55 -18.75
N ARG A 58 16.84 18.70 -19.44
CA ARG A 58 15.71 19.18 -20.26
C ARG A 58 15.40 18.25 -21.43
N SER A 59 16.41 17.66 -22.06
CA SER A 59 16.22 16.65 -23.11
C SER A 59 15.55 15.39 -22.57
N ILE A 60 15.95 14.92 -21.37
CA ILE A 60 15.29 13.79 -20.69
C ILE A 60 13.83 14.14 -20.39
N ASP A 61 13.58 15.30 -19.77
CA ASP A 61 12.26 15.75 -19.36
C ASP A 61 11.27 15.84 -20.55
N SER A 62 11.71 16.49 -21.63
CA SER A 62 10.93 16.60 -22.87
C SER A 62 10.71 15.25 -23.57
N TYR A 63 11.67 14.33 -23.44
CA TYR A 63 11.51 12.99 -23.99
C TYR A 63 10.42 12.22 -23.24
N LEU A 64 10.42 12.29 -21.90
CA LEU A 64 9.42 11.65 -21.04
C LEU A 64 8.00 12.16 -21.29
N ASP A 65 7.81 13.48 -21.47
CA ASP A 65 6.49 14.07 -21.77
C ASP A 65 5.84 13.51 -23.04
N PHE A 66 6.66 13.01 -23.97
CA PHE A 66 6.19 12.48 -25.23
C PHE A 66 5.93 10.96 -25.20
N LEU A 67 6.38 10.24 -24.17
CA LEU A 67 6.23 8.79 -24.12
C LEU A 67 4.80 8.39 -23.76
N SER A 68 4.18 7.59 -24.63
CA SER A 68 2.95 6.86 -24.30
C SER A 68 3.23 5.40 -23.92
N SER A 69 2.25 4.74 -23.30
CA SER A 69 2.32 3.31 -22.96
C SER A 69 2.64 2.39 -24.15
N GLU A 70 2.23 2.78 -25.35
CA GLU A 70 2.53 2.03 -26.59
C GLU A 70 3.98 2.25 -27.04
N MET A 71 4.49 3.47 -26.87
CA MET A 71 5.84 3.85 -27.30
C MET A 71 6.94 3.27 -26.40
N LEU A 72 6.65 3.02 -25.12
CA LEU A 72 7.56 2.36 -24.19
C LEU A 72 7.97 0.94 -24.64
N LYS A 73 7.23 0.32 -25.55
CA LYS A 73 7.59 -0.99 -26.13
C LYS A 73 8.61 -0.88 -27.26
N HIS A 74 8.81 0.32 -27.83
CA HIS A 74 9.68 0.54 -28.97
C HIS A 74 11.17 0.36 -28.58
N PRO A 75 11.98 -0.37 -29.39
CA PRO A 75 13.40 -0.63 -29.08
C PRO A 75 14.21 0.63 -28.75
N PHE A 76 14.10 1.68 -29.57
CA PHE A 76 14.79 2.96 -29.33
C PHE A 76 14.53 3.57 -27.94
N VAL A 77 13.32 3.41 -27.39
CA VAL A 77 12.99 3.91 -26.06
C VAL A 77 13.69 3.06 -25.01
N LYS A 78 13.60 1.72 -25.13
CA LYS A 78 14.28 0.79 -24.23
C LYS A 78 15.79 0.99 -24.17
N ASP A 79 16.43 1.22 -25.32
CA ASP A 79 17.88 1.42 -25.40
C ASP A 79 18.33 2.79 -24.85
N SER A 80 17.41 3.76 -24.79
CA SER A 80 17.70 5.09 -24.23
C SER A 80 17.65 5.11 -22.70
N ILE A 81 16.82 4.27 -22.08
CA ILE A 81 16.58 4.27 -20.63
C ILE A 81 17.87 4.12 -19.82
N PRO A 82 18.75 3.13 -20.05
CA PRO A 82 19.99 3.01 -19.27
C PRO A 82 20.84 4.29 -19.29
N ASN A 83 21.01 4.88 -20.47
CA ASN A 83 21.79 6.12 -20.64
C ASN A 83 21.14 7.32 -19.92
N MET A 84 19.81 7.35 -19.83
CA MET A 84 19.09 8.39 -19.06
C MET A 84 19.34 8.23 -17.56
N PHE A 85 19.30 7.00 -17.04
CA PHE A 85 19.58 6.70 -15.63
C PHE A 85 21.03 7.01 -15.27
N ASP A 86 21.99 6.59 -16.10
CA ASP A 86 23.41 6.85 -15.89
C ASP A 86 23.73 8.36 -15.85
N ALA A 87 23.19 9.11 -16.82
CA ALA A 87 23.36 10.56 -16.86
C ALA A 87 22.71 11.22 -15.65
N LEU A 88 21.47 10.85 -15.33
CA LEU A 88 20.75 11.48 -14.22
C LEU A 88 21.40 11.17 -12.87
N GLY A 89 21.79 9.92 -12.62
CA GLY A 89 22.50 9.53 -11.40
C GLY A 89 23.75 10.36 -11.18
N SER A 90 24.51 10.59 -12.25
CA SER A 90 25.74 11.39 -12.21
C SER A 90 25.45 12.89 -12.04
N ILE A 91 24.41 13.43 -12.67
CA ILE A 91 24.00 14.83 -12.53
C ILE A 91 23.47 15.13 -11.12
N LEU A 92 22.85 14.16 -10.45
CA LEU A 92 22.39 14.28 -9.07
C LEU A 92 23.54 14.43 -8.05
N GLU A 93 24.79 14.18 -8.47
CA GLU A 93 25.99 14.47 -7.67
C GLU A 93 26.55 15.89 -7.92
N SER A 94 25.86 16.71 -8.73
CA SER A 94 26.27 18.07 -9.05
C SER A 94 26.29 18.97 -7.82
N LYS A 95 27.23 19.93 -7.80
CA LYS A 95 27.33 20.95 -6.75
C LYS A 95 26.38 22.14 -6.97
N SER A 96 25.71 22.22 -8.12
CA SER A 96 24.82 23.34 -8.45
C SER A 96 23.40 23.08 -7.98
N GLU A 97 22.93 23.87 -7.01
CA GLU A 97 21.57 23.78 -6.48
C GLU A 97 20.51 23.89 -7.59
N SER A 98 20.67 24.83 -8.52
CA SER A 98 19.75 24.99 -9.65
C SER A 98 19.68 23.77 -10.58
N VAL A 99 20.79 23.02 -10.71
CA VAL A 99 20.83 21.77 -11.48
C VAL A 99 20.16 20.66 -10.67
N LEU A 100 20.46 20.57 -9.37
CA LEU A 100 19.88 19.57 -8.49
C LEU A 100 18.35 19.67 -8.40
N ILE A 101 17.78 20.88 -8.34
CA ILE A 101 16.32 21.10 -8.34
C ILE A 101 15.67 20.49 -9.60
N LEU A 102 16.28 20.71 -10.78
CA LEU A 102 15.78 20.17 -12.04
C LEU A 102 15.99 18.64 -12.11
N ALA A 103 17.17 18.17 -11.71
CA ALA A 103 17.53 16.76 -11.75
C ALA A 103 16.65 15.93 -10.81
N SER A 104 16.42 16.38 -9.57
CA SER A 104 15.59 15.66 -8.61
C SER A 104 14.13 15.61 -9.05
N ALA A 105 13.62 16.68 -9.67
CA ALA A 105 12.28 16.70 -10.24
C ALA A 105 12.14 15.69 -11.40
N VAL A 106 13.12 15.65 -12.31
CA VAL A 106 13.14 14.67 -13.41
C VAL A 106 13.33 13.23 -12.89
N ALA A 107 14.06 13.03 -11.78
CA ALA A 107 14.18 11.73 -11.14
C ALA A 107 12.82 11.21 -10.65
N VAL A 108 12.00 12.07 -10.04
CA VAL A 108 10.62 11.73 -9.66
C VAL A 108 9.80 11.34 -10.90
N LYS A 109 9.90 12.13 -11.97
CA LYS A 109 9.20 11.87 -13.23
C LYS A 109 9.56 10.52 -13.84
N ILE A 110 10.86 10.20 -13.94
CA ILE A 110 11.35 8.91 -14.45
C ILE A 110 10.75 7.74 -13.67
N VAL A 111 10.78 7.79 -12.33
CA VAL A 111 10.34 6.64 -11.52
C VAL A 111 8.82 6.50 -11.47
N CYS A 112 8.07 7.59 -11.70
CA CYS A 112 6.60 7.59 -11.75
C CYS A 112 6.04 7.20 -13.11
N ASP A 113 6.66 7.69 -14.20
CA ASP A 113 6.09 7.58 -15.56
C ASP A 113 6.56 6.31 -16.28
N LEU A 114 7.76 5.80 -15.96
CA LEU A 114 8.26 4.57 -16.56
C LEU A 114 7.69 3.32 -15.87
N PRO A 115 7.46 2.22 -16.62
CA PRO A 115 7.06 0.95 -16.04
C PRO A 115 8.07 0.46 -14.98
N SER A 116 7.55 -0.07 -13.87
CA SER A 116 8.35 -0.49 -12.71
C SER A 116 9.51 -1.41 -13.06
N PHE A 117 9.31 -2.36 -13.99
CA PHE A 117 10.37 -3.28 -14.42
C PHE A 117 11.57 -2.58 -15.09
N MET A 118 11.34 -1.45 -15.77
CA MET A 118 12.40 -0.65 -16.41
C MET A 118 13.14 0.19 -15.37
N VAL A 119 12.44 0.69 -14.36
CA VAL A 119 13.05 1.47 -13.27
C VAL A 119 13.90 0.56 -12.38
N VAL A 120 13.39 -0.61 -12.02
CA VAL A 120 14.04 -1.55 -11.08
C VAL A 120 15.34 -2.11 -11.63
N SER A 121 15.49 -2.25 -12.95
CA SER A 121 16.75 -2.72 -13.55
C SER A 121 17.91 -1.74 -13.34
N HIS A 122 17.61 -0.45 -13.17
CA HIS A 122 18.55 0.67 -13.03
C HIS A 122 18.39 1.42 -11.71
N ALA A 123 17.65 0.86 -10.74
CA ALA A 123 17.41 1.50 -9.46
C ALA A 123 18.70 1.87 -8.70
N PRO A 124 19.75 1.04 -8.65
CA PRO A 124 20.99 1.36 -7.92
C PRO A 124 21.63 2.69 -8.36
N ASP A 125 21.56 3.02 -9.65
CA ASP A 125 22.16 4.23 -10.25
C ASP A 125 21.53 5.52 -9.71
N LEU A 126 20.27 5.46 -9.26
CA LEU A 126 19.57 6.58 -8.63
C LEU A 126 19.57 6.50 -7.11
N VAL A 127 19.55 5.30 -6.52
CA VAL A 127 19.42 5.12 -5.07
C VAL A 127 20.54 5.82 -4.31
N LEU A 128 21.80 5.64 -4.74
CA LEU A 128 22.95 6.24 -4.06
C LEU A 128 22.92 7.78 -4.06
N PRO A 129 22.81 8.47 -5.21
CA PRO A 129 22.77 9.93 -5.22
C PRO A 129 21.51 10.49 -4.54
N LEU A 130 20.33 9.87 -4.75
CA LEU A 130 19.10 10.32 -4.10
C LEU A 130 19.17 10.20 -2.57
N SER A 131 19.79 9.13 -2.05
CA SER A 131 19.98 8.96 -0.60
C SER A 131 20.82 10.09 0.00
N SER A 132 21.83 10.56 -0.74
CA SER A 132 22.66 11.70 -0.32
C SER A 132 21.87 13.00 -0.27
N LEU A 133 20.96 13.19 -1.22
CA LEU A 133 20.17 14.39 -1.38
C LEU A 133 18.98 14.48 -0.41
N LEU A 134 18.62 13.41 0.30
CA LEU A 134 17.59 13.43 1.34
C LEU A 134 17.86 14.48 2.43
N PHE A 135 19.14 14.72 2.72
CA PHE A 135 19.59 15.62 3.78
C PHE A 135 20.03 16.99 3.25
N TYR A 136 19.80 17.26 1.97
CA TYR A 136 20.15 18.54 1.35
C TYR A 136 19.35 19.68 2.00
N HIS A 137 19.98 20.85 2.17
CA HIS A 137 19.38 21.99 2.86
C HIS A 137 18.18 22.57 2.11
N GLN A 138 18.19 22.46 0.78
CA GLN A 138 17.08 22.90 -0.05
C GLN A 138 15.94 21.87 0.00
N SER A 139 14.77 22.32 0.48
CA SER A 139 13.61 21.48 0.79
C SER A 139 13.06 20.71 -0.42
N GLN A 140 12.96 21.35 -1.58
CA GLN A 140 12.43 20.73 -2.80
C GLN A 140 13.30 19.56 -3.28
N VAL A 141 14.63 19.70 -3.24
CA VAL A 141 15.56 18.61 -3.59
C VAL A 141 15.37 17.43 -2.63
N SER A 142 15.36 17.69 -1.32
CA SER A 142 15.11 16.67 -0.29
C SER A 142 13.77 15.96 -0.50
N LEU A 143 12.69 16.71 -0.75
CA LEU A 143 11.34 16.19 -0.98
C LEU A 143 11.24 15.36 -2.27
N SER A 144 11.82 15.84 -3.36
CA SER A 144 11.90 15.10 -4.62
C SER A 144 12.69 13.81 -4.44
N SER A 145 13.82 13.84 -3.76
CA SER A 145 14.63 12.65 -3.48
C SER A 145 13.90 11.63 -2.62
N ALA A 146 13.23 12.07 -1.57
CA ALA A 146 12.40 11.20 -0.73
C ALA A 146 11.23 10.60 -1.52
N THR A 147 10.61 11.37 -2.41
CA THR A 147 9.52 10.90 -3.26
C THR A 147 10.02 9.86 -4.25
N ALA A 148 11.13 10.12 -4.94
CA ALA A 148 11.69 9.19 -5.91
C ALA A 148 12.11 7.87 -5.24
N LEU A 149 12.80 7.93 -4.10
CA LEU A 149 13.17 6.73 -3.33
C LEU A 149 11.94 5.96 -2.85
N ASN A 150 10.90 6.64 -2.39
CA ASN A 150 9.64 6.00 -2.01
C ASN A 150 9.04 5.16 -3.16
N VAL A 151 9.07 5.68 -4.39
CA VAL A 151 8.55 4.97 -5.57
C VAL A 151 9.46 3.82 -5.97
N ILE A 152 10.78 4.01 -5.94
CA ILE A 152 11.76 2.95 -6.20
C ILE A 152 11.56 1.79 -5.22
N LEU A 153 11.48 2.09 -3.92
CA LEU A 153 11.29 1.06 -2.89
C LEU A 153 9.96 0.33 -3.04
N SER A 154 8.87 1.03 -3.37
CA SER A 154 7.58 0.37 -3.60
C SER A 154 7.59 -0.66 -4.73
N ASN A 155 8.49 -0.50 -5.70
CA ASN A 155 8.59 -1.36 -6.88
C ASN A 155 9.76 -2.35 -6.84
N LEU A 156 10.62 -2.27 -5.82
CA LEU A 156 11.86 -3.03 -5.76
C LEU A 156 11.59 -4.54 -5.73
N SER A 157 12.23 -5.27 -6.65
CA SER A 157 12.17 -6.73 -6.70
C SER A 157 13.11 -7.37 -5.67
N SER A 158 12.77 -8.56 -5.17
CA SER A 158 13.59 -9.32 -4.22
C SER A 158 15.04 -9.55 -4.68
N LYS A 159 15.29 -9.59 -5.99
CA LYS A 159 16.63 -9.76 -6.58
C LYS A 159 17.57 -8.56 -6.33
N ARG A 160 17.02 -7.35 -6.22
CA ARG A 160 17.78 -6.09 -6.08
C ARG A 160 17.71 -5.51 -4.66
N GLU A 161 16.93 -6.12 -3.75
CA GLU A 161 16.79 -5.65 -2.37
C GLU A 161 18.11 -5.64 -1.61
N ASN A 162 18.99 -6.62 -1.83
CA ASN A 162 20.29 -6.68 -1.15
C ASN A 162 21.23 -5.56 -1.58
N GLU A 163 21.28 -5.25 -2.88
CA GLU A 163 22.14 -4.18 -3.41
C GLU A 163 21.73 -2.80 -2.89
N VAL A 164 20.42 -2.51 -2.88
CA VAL A 164 19.88 -1.27 -2.29
C VAL A 164 20.13 -1.21 -0.79
N TRP A 165 19.99 -2.34 -0.09
CA TRP A 165 20.24 -2.42 1.34
C TRP A 165 21.70 -2.16 1.71
N ASP A 166 22.65 -2.65 0.91
CA ASP A 166 24.07 -2.41 1.12
C ASP A 166 24.40 -0.91 1.00
N ILE A 167 23.80 -0.21 0.03
CA ILE A 167 23.92 1.25 -0.09
C ILE A 167 23.40 1.96 1.18
N PHE A 168 22.22 1.56 1.69
CA PHE A 168 21.63 2.18 2.87
C PHE A 168 22.44 1.93 4.15
N LYS A 169 23.01 0.74 4.31
CA LYS A 169 23.91 0.42 5.43
C LYS A 169 25.19 1.25 5.37
N GLN A 170 25.84 1.33 4.21
CA GLN A 170 27.07 2.10 4.04
C GLN A 170 26.89 3.59 4.37
N ARG A 171 25.71 4.14 4.08
CA ARG A 171 25.37 5.54 4.40
C ARG A 171 24.75 5.75 5.78
N ASN A 172 24.54 4.70 6.56
CA ASN A 172 23.82 4.78 7.83
C ASN A 172 22.47 5.51 7.70
N LEU A 173 21.77 5.26 6.59
CA LEU A 173 20.63 6.08 6.15
C LEU A 173 19.50 6.14 7.21
N ILE A 174 19.28 5.05 7.93
CA ILE A 174 18.25 4.98 8.97
C ILE A 174 18.53 6.00 10.08
N ALA A 175 19.77 6.07 10.57
CA ALA A 175 20.12 7.00 11.63
C ALA A 175 19.90 8.45 11.18
N GLU A 176 20.24 8.78 9.94
CA GLU A 176 20.04 10.12 9.39
C GLU A 176 18.53 10.46 9.24
N ILE A 177 17.70 9.53 8.74
CA ILE A 177 16.24 9.72 8.68
C ILE A 177 15.65 9.93 10.07
N LEU A 178 16.11 9.16 11.07
CA LEU A 178 15.66 9.32 12.45
C LEU A 178 15.99 10.72 13.00
N GLN A 179 17.16 11.28 12.67
CA GLN A 179 17.50 12.66 13.07
C GLN A 179 16.57 13.69 12.44
N ILE A 180 16.23 13.56 11.15
CA ILE A 180 15.26 14.46 10.51
C ILE A 180 13.90 14.37 11.21
N LEU A 181 13.39 13.16 11.45
CA LEU A 181 12.08 12.98 12.08
C LEU A 181 12.05 13.60 13.48
N LYS A 182 13.12 13.46 14.27
CA LYS A 182 13.25 14.08 15.59
C LYS A 182 13.23 15.62 15.54
N GLY A 183 13.75 16.21 14.46
CA GLY A 183 13.66 17.65 14.17
C GLY A 183 12.23 18.17 13.92
N PHE A 184 11.22 17.30 13.85
CA PHE A 184 9.82 17.74 13.79
C PHE A 184 9.40 18.46 15.09
N SER A 185 9.93 18.02 16.23
CA SER A 185 9.59 18.57 17.56
C SER A 185 10.01 20.04 17.72
N THR A 186 11.10 20.44 17.07
CA THR A 186 11.67 21.78 17.12
C THR A 186 11.03 22.74 16.10
N GLY A 187 10.16 22.23 15.22
CA GLY A 187 9.55 23.00 14.14
C GLY A 187 10.48 23.23 12.94
N ASP A 188 11.62 22.55 12.90
CA ASP A 188 12.66 22.74 11.86
C ASP A 188 12.27 22.14 10.51
N ILE A 189 11.25 21.29 10.47
CA ILE A 189 10.80 20.61 9.25
C ILE A 189 9.30 20.76 9.01
N SER A 190 8.93 20.83 7.72
CA SER A 190 7.53 20.91 7.30
C SER A 190 6.80 19.57 7.47
N ASN A 191 5.47 19.61 7.55
CA ASN A 191 4.64 18.40 7.57
C ASN A 191 4.90 17.52 6.33
N GLU A 192 5.07 18.13 5.14
CA GLU A 192 5.35 17.40 3.91
C GLU A 192 6.67 16.62 3.99
N ARG A 193 7.73 17.25 4.53
CA ARG A 193 9.02 16.59 4.71
C ARG A 193 8.92 15.46 5.72
N PHE A 194 8.20 15.66 6.82
CA PHE A 194 7.91 14.61 7.79
C PHE A 194 7.20 13.43 7.12
N GLU A 195 6.13 13.67 6.37
CA GLU A 195 5.32 12.64 5.71
C GLU A 195 6.16 11.80 4.73
N LYS A 196 7.00 12.44 3.91
CA LYS A 196 7.87 11.72 2.96
C LYS A 196 8.94 10.88 3.66
N MET A 197 9.56 11.40 4.72
CA MET A 197 10.59 10.70 5.49
C MET A 197 10.00 9.56 6.32
N ALA A 198 8.83 9.77 6.91
CA ALA A 198 8.06 8.76 7.63
C ALA A 198 7.66 7.60 6.73
N SER A 199 7.14 7.91 5.54
CA SER A 199 6.79 6.89 4.54
C SER A 199 8.02 6.12 4.06
N LEU A 200 9.14 6.82 3.84
CA LEU A 200 10.40 6.19 3.44
C LEU A 200 10.91 5.24 4.53
N LEU A 201 10.94 5.69 5.79
CA LEU A 201 11.32 4.86 6.93
C LEU A 201 10.42 3.63 7.03
N SER A 202 9.10 3.81 6.92
CA SER A 202 8.13 2.72 7.01
C SER A 202 8.39 1.64 5.94
N LYS A 203 8.70 2.03 4.70
CA LYS A 203 9.06 1.08 3.63
C LYS A 203 10.38 0.38 3.88
N ILE A 204 11.38 1.08 4.42
CA ILE A 204 12.65 0.47 4.83
C ILE A 204 12.39 -0.61 5.89
N LEU A 205 11.63 -0.28 6.92
CA LEU A 205 11.27 -1.19 8.00
C LEU A 205 10.47 -2.41 7.53
N GLN A 206 9.56 -2.21 6.57
CA GLN A 206 8.80 -3.30 5.96
C GLN A 206 9.71 -4.29 5.23
N LYS A 207 10.63 -3.79 4.39
CA LYS A 207 11.49 -4.63 3.55
C LYS A 207 12.65 -5.29 4.28
N TRP A 208 13.27 -4.61 5.23
CA TRP A 208 14.50 -5.08 5.87
C TRP A 208 14.29 -5.26 7.37
N PRO A 209 13.90 -6.45 7.86
CA PRO A 209 13.68 -6.71 9.27
C PRO A 209 14.80 -6.24 10.23
N PRO A 210 16.10 -6.35 9.88
CA PRO A 210 17.18 -5.86 10.76
C PRO A 210 17.12 -4.36 11.07
N SER A 211 16.50 -3.55 10.20
CA SER A 211 16.37 -2.10 10.41
C SER A 211 15.44 -1.74 11.58
N ARG A 212 14.50 -2.62 11.94
CA ARG A 212 13.48 -2.35 12.96
C ARG A 212 14.08 -2.14 14.34
N LEU A 213 15.17 -2.85 14.66
CA LEU A 213 15.88 -2.74 15.94
C LEU A 213 16.24 -1.30 16.25
N TYR A 214 16.85 -0.59 15.30
CA TYR A 214 17.30 0.80 15.48
C TYR A 214 16.16 1.77 15.78
N VAL A 215 14.94 1.46 15.34
CA VAL A 215 13.79 2.37 15.44
C VAL A 215 13.04 2.14 16.75
N TYR A 216 12.69 0.90 17.09
CA TYR A 216 11.91 0.66 18.33
C TYR A 216 12.74 0.81 19.61
N THR A 217 14.08 0.88 19.51
CA THR A 217 14.94 1.20 20.65
C THR A 217 15.23 2.69 20.81
N ASP A 218 14.90 3.53 19.82
CA ASP A 218 15.08 4.99 19.93
C ASP A 218 13.92 5.60 20.71
N THR A 219 14.09 5.71 22.03
CA THR A 219 13.06 6.24 22.94
C THR A 219 12.67 7.67 22.58
N LYS A 220 13.62 8.51 22.12
CA LYS A 220 13.31 9.91 21.75
C LYS A 220 12.39 9.99 20.55
N LEU A 221 12.54 9.07 19.58
CA LEU A 221 11.60 8.97 18.48
C LEU A 221 10.22 8.53 18.99
N LEU A 222 10.16 7.49 19.82
CA LEU A 222 8.88 6.99 20.33
C LEU A 222 8.13 8.06 21.14
N ASP A 223 8.82 8.78 22.04
CA ASP A 223 8.25 9.87 22.83
C ASP A 223 7.67 10.99 21.92
N LEU A 224 8.38 11.31 20.83
CA LEU A 224 7.89 12.25 19.82
C LEU A 224 6.63 11.71 19.13
N LEU A 225 6.65 10.47 18.65
CA LEU A 225 5.50 9.88 17.97
C LEU A 225 4.29 9.81 18.90
N ASP A 226 4.46 9.44 20.16
CA ASP A 226 3.42 9.41 21.18
C ASP A 226 2.80 10.80 21.36
N THR A 227 3.62 11.84 21.49
CA THR A 227 3.16 13.24 21.57
C THR A 227 2.31 13.63 20.37
N LEU A 228 2.68 13.16 19.16
CA LEU A 228 1.94 13.44 17.93
C LEU A 228 0.59 12.69 17.86
N THR A 229 0.43 11.57 18.58
CA THR A 229 -0.85 10.81 18.61
C THR A 229 -1.92 11.44 19.49
N VAL A 230 -1.56 12.31 20.45
CA VAL A 230 -2.54 12.95 21.35
C VAL A 230 -3.44 13.94 20.61
N SER A 231 -2.89 14.65 19.64
CA SER A 231 -3.63 15.60 18.79
C SER A 231 -3.08 15.58 17.36
N PRO A 232 -3.34 14.51 16.60
CA PRO A 232 -2.70 14.27 15.33
C PRO A 232 -3.27 15.21 14.26
N LYS A 233 -2.40 16.03 13.65
CA LYS A 233 -2.79 16.86 12.50
C LYS A 233 -3.24 15.95 11.35
N ALA A 234 -4.31 16.33 10.65
CA ALA A 234 -4.87 15.53 9.56
C ALA A 234 -3.85 15.16 8.47
N SER A 235 -2.86 16.02 8.21
CA SER A 235 -1.83 15.77 7.19
C SER A 235 -0.89 14.62 7.55
N ILE A 236 -0.49 14.49 8.84
CA ILE A 236 0.52 13.52 9.29
C ILE A 236 -0.07 12.19 9.78
N GLN A 237 -1.39 12.10 9.96
CA GLN A 237 -2.08 10.92 10.51
C GLN A 237 -1.71 9.62 9.78
N SER A 238 -1.77 9.64 8.44
CA SER A 238 -1.42 8.48 7.62
C SER A 238 0.02 8.03 7.85
N SER A 239 0.96 8.98 7.91
CA SER A 239 2.37 8.70 8.15
C SER A 239 2.66 8.16 9.55
N LEU A 240 1.92 8.63 10.57
CA LEU A 240 2.02 8.06 11.92
C LEU A 240 1.57 6.59 11.93
N LEU A 241 0.41 6.29 11.34
CA LEU A 241 -0.11 4.92 11.23
C LEU A 241 0.87 4.01 10.47
N GLN A 242 1.49 4.51 9.39
CA GLN A 242 2.52 3.77 8.63
C GLN A 242 3.75 3.44 9.46
N ILE A 243 4.32 4.42 10.18
CA ILE A 243 5.50 4.19 11.03
C ILE A 243 5.18 3.17 12.11
N TYR A 244 4.08 3.36 12.84
CA TYR A 244 3.68 2.44 13.91
C TYR A 244 3.43 1.03 13.38
N SER A 245 2.76 0.90 12.22
CA SER A 245 2.57 -0.41 11.57
C SER A 245 3.90 -1.06 11.28
N ALA A 246 4.85 -0.31 10.72
CA ALA A 246 6.15 -0.82 10.33
C ALA A 246 7.04 -1.21 11.53
N ILE A 247 6.94 -0.49 12.65
CA ILE A 247 7.56 -0.86 13.93
C ILE A 247 6.93 -2.16 14.48
N ALA A 248 5.60 -2.25 14.45
CA ALA A 248 4.84 -3.39 14.95
C ALA A 248 4.96 -4.68 14.10
N LEU A 249 5.67 -4.66 12.98
CA LEU A 249 5.99 -5.86 12.19
C LEU A 249 6.90 -6.88 12.90
N CYS A 250 7.42 -6.54 14.07
CA CYS A 250 8.12 -7.47 14.95
C CYS A 250 7.53 -7.43 16.35
N ARG A 251 7.53 -8.56 17.04
CA ARG A 251 6.93 -8.70 18.37
C ARG A 251 7.44 -7.68 19.38
N ASN A 252 8.76 -7.48 19.43
CA ASN A 252 9.37 -6.50 20.34
C ASN A 252 8.90 -5.07 20.04
N GLY A 253 8.81 -4.71 18.76
CA GLY A 253 8.29 -3.41 18.34
C GLY A 253 6.81 -3.25 18.68
N ALA A 254 5.98 -4.26 18.44
CA ALA A 254 4.55 -4.24 18.80
C ALA A 254 4.35 -4.07 20.31
N MET A 255 5.07 -4.84 21.13
CA MET A 255 5.05 -4.69 22.60
C MET A 255 5.45 -3.28 23.01
N LYS A 256 6.51 -2.73 22.42
CA LYS A 256 7.00 -1.39 22.76
C LYS A 256 5.98 -0.31 22.42
N VAL A 257 5.30 -0.45 21.28
CA VAL A 257 4.22 0.45 20.84
C VAL A 257 3.00 0.37 21.77
N LEU A 258 2.73 -0.79 22.38
CA LEU A 258 1.61 -0.98 23.30
C LEU A 258 1.87 -0.49 24.73
N GLU A 259 3.12 -0.33 25.17
CA GLU A 259 3.45 0.06 26.56
C GLU A 259 2.80 1.39 27.00
N ASN A 260 2.60 2.34 26.09
CA ASN A 260 1.89 3.62 26.32
C ASN A 260 0.90 3.92 25.18
N GLY A 261 0.34 2.88 24.58
CA GLY A 261 -0.33 2.96 23.28
C GLY A 261 -1.77 3.50 23.28
N ASP A 262 -2.33 3.97 24.40
CA ASP A 262 -3.76 4.31 24.49
C ASP A 262 -4.20 5.38 23.47
N SER A 263 -3.42 6.46 23.35
CA SER A 263 -3.68 7.53 22.37
C SER A 263 -3.54 7.04 20.92
N LEU A 264 -2.55 6.18 20.67
CA LEU A 264 -2.36 5.53 19.38
C LEU A 264 -3.53 4.62 19.03
N LEU A 265 -3.98 3.78 19.96
CA LEU A 265 -5.09 2.84 19.76
C LEU A 265 -6.40 3.59 19.52
N LYS A 266 -6.64 4.70 20.23
CA LYS A 266 -7.75 5.60 19.95
C LYS A 266 -7.65 6.19 18.55
N MET A 267 -6.50 6.75 18.18
CA MET A 267 -6.26 7.28 16.83
C MET A 267 -6.46 6.20 15.76
N MET A 268 -6.01 4.97 16.01
CA MET A 268 -6.17 3.84 15.09
C MET A 268 -7.66 3.55 14.87
N VAL A 269 -8.43 3.34 15.94
CA VAL A 269 -9.87 3.06 15.86
C VAL A 269 -10.63 4.20 15.18
N ASP A 270 -10.36 5.46 15.56
CA ASP A 270 -10.98 6.64 14.96
C ASP A 270 -10.72 6.71 13.44
N ASN A 271 -9.56 6.22 12.99
CA ASN A 271 -9.19 6.19 11.57
C ASN A 271 -9.69 4.94 10.82
N MET A 272 -10.22 3.92 11.50
CA MET A 272 -10.90 2.78 10.88
C MET A 272 -12.36 3.08 10.52
N ASP A 273 -12.93 4.17 11.02
CA ASP A 273 -14.33 4.55 10.78
C ASP A 273 -14.64 4.75 9.29
N ILE A 274 -15.83 4.35 8.86
CA ILE A 274 -16.25 4.39 7.45
C ILE A 274 -16.30 5.80 6.83
N SER A 275 -16.36 6.86 7.64
CA SER A 275 -16.32 8.26 7.18
C SER A 275 -14.95 8.70 6.69
N LYS A 276 -13.88 7.97 7.05
CA LYS A 276 -12.50 8.33 6.70
C LYS A 276 -12.17 7.99 5.25
N PRO A 277 -11.20 8.67 4.61
CA PRO A 277 -10.68 8.27 3.31
C PRO A 277 -10.15 6.83 3.31
N ASP A 278 -10.41 6.08 2.24
CA ASP A 278 -10.00 4.67 2.10
C ASP A 278 -8.50 4.43 2.32
N SER A 279 -7.65 5.38 1.92
CA SER A 279 -6.20 5.31 2.14
C SER A 279 -5.83 5.35 3.61
N ILE A 280 -6.48 6.22 4.40
CA ILE A 280 -6.23 6.35 5.84
C ILE A 280 -6.77 5.13 6.58
N GLN A 281 -7.97 4.66 6.20
CA GLN A 281 -8.54 3.44 6.76
C GLN A 281 -7.63 2.23 6.55
N MET A 282 -7.07 2.08 5.34
CA MET A 282 -6.16 0.99 5.04
C MET A 282 -4.96 0.98 5.98
N GLU A 283 -4.37 2.15 6.28
CA GLU A 283 -3.25 2.24 7.21
C GLU A 283 -3.66 1.95 8.66
N ALA A 284 -4.86 2.35 9.07
CA ALA A 284 -5.37 2.02 10.39
C ALA A 284 -5.62 0.51 10.55
N PHE A 285 -6.22 -0.13 9.54
CA PHE A 285 -6.36 -1.59 9.50
C PHE A 285 -5.00 -2.31 9.40
N ASN A 286 -4.00 -1.73 8.73
CA ASN A 286 -2.64 -2.26 8.71
C ASN A 286 -2.03 -2.28 10.11
N LEU A 287 -2.15 -1.18 10.85
CA LEU A 287 -1.66 -1.08 12.22
C LEU A 287 -2.36 -2.10 13.13
N ALA A 288 -3.69 -2.14 13.08
CA ALA A 288 -4.49 -3.07 13.88
C ALA A 288 -4.07 -4.53 13.62
N GLN A 289 -3.86 -4.90 12.35
CA GLN A 289 -3.37 -6.23 12.02
C GLN A 289 -1.99 -6.50 12.61
N CYS A 290 -1.04 -5.57 12.49
CA CYS A 290 0.31 -5.76 13.01
C CYS A 290 0.33 -5.93 14.54
N LEU A 291 -0.50 -5.17 15.26
CA LEU A 291 -0.59 -5.24 16.72
C LEU A 291 -1.29 -6.50 17.23
N MET A 292 -2.19 -7.09 16.45
CA MET A 292 -3.00 -8.26 16.87
C MET A 292 -2.57 -9.57 16.20
N MET A 293 -1.33 -9.65 15.71
CA MET A 293 -0.76 -10.84 15.08
C MET A 293 -0.61 -12.04 16.03
N SER A 294 -0.50 -11.79 17.34
CA SER A 294 -0.30 -12.81 18.36
C SER A 294 -1.23 -12.60 19.55
N GLU A 295 -1.53 -13.70 20.26
CA GLU A 295 -2.52 -13.75 21.34
C GLU A 295 -2.28 -12.70 22.44
N LYS A 296 -1.03 -12.54 22.91
CA LYS A 296 -0.70 -11.63 24.02
C LYS A 296 -0.95 -10.16 23.65
N GLU A 297 -0.46 -9.75 22.50
CA GLU A 297 -0.59 -8.38 21.98
C GLU A 297 -2.05 -8.10 21.59
N CYS A 298 -2.74 -9.08 20.99
CA CYS A 298 -4.19 -9.02 20.75
C CYS A 298 -4.97 -8.82 22.05
N SER A 299 -4.72 -9.62 23.08
CA SER A 299 -5.37 -9.49 24.40
C SER A 299 -5.17 -8.08 24.99
N THR A 300 -3.98 -7.50 24.82
CA THR A 300 -3.68 -6.13 25.28
C THR A 300 -4.52 -5.09 24.54
N VAL A 301 -4.62 -5.18 23.21
CA VAL A 301 -5.46 -4.28 22.40
C VAL A 301 -6.93 -4.42 22.78
N ILE A 302 -7.43 -5.66 22.88
CA ILE A 302 -8.83 -5.94 23.23
C ILE A 302 -9.20 -5.38 24.61
N LYS A 303 -8.27 -5.42 25.58
CA LYS A 303 -8.49 -4.83 26.90
C LYS A 303 -8.68 -3.31 26.87
N ILE A 304 -8.05 -2.62 25.91
CA ILE A 304 -8.08 -1.15 25.82
C ILE A 304 -9.25 -0.67 24.94
N CYS A 305 -9.45 -1.29 23.78
CA CYS A 305 -10.42 -0.84 22.78
C CYS A 305 -11.14 -1.98 22.05
N GLY A 306 -11.38 -3.12 22.70
CA GLY A 306 -11.94 -4.32 22.08
C GLY A 306 -13.27 -4.12 21.36
N GLU A 307 -14.27 -3.55 22.02
CA GLU A 307 -15.59 -3.30 21.40
C GLU A 307 -15.49 -2.33 20.22
N PRO A 308 -14.89 -1.12 20.34
CA PRO A 308 -14.71 -0.21 19.20
C PRO A 308 -13.94 -0.81 18.02
N VAL A 309 -12.90 -1.62 18.28
CA VAL A 309 -12.14 -2.31 17.22
C VAL A 309 -13.03 -3.31 16.48
N VAL A 310 -13.83 -4.10 17.21
CA VAL A 310 -14.73 -5.09 16.61
C VAL A 310 -15.82 -4.42 15.79
N GLU A 311 -16.42 -3.33 16.30
CA GLU A 311 -17.41 -2.54 15.55
C GLU A 311 -16.82 -1.99 14.25
N ALA A 312 -15.59 -1.46 14.29
CA ALA A 312 -14.91 -0.95 13.11
C ALA A 312 -14.57 -2.05 12.09
N ILE A 313 -14.14 -3.23 12.54
CA ILE A 313 -13.93 -4.42 11.69
C ILE A 313 -15.24 -4.79 10.98
N LEU A 314 -16.34 -4.91 11.73
CA LEU A 314 -17.65 -5.28 11.20
C LEU A 314 -18.20 -4.23 10.24
N ALA A 315 -18.07 -2.95 10.55
CA ALA A 315 -18.43 -1.86 9.65
C ALA A 315 -17.65 -1.94 8.34
N GLY A 316 -16.34 -2.24 8.41
CA GLY A 316 -15.49 -2.45 7.26
C GLY A 316 -15.89 -3.66 6.41
N MET A 317 -16.24 -4.79 7.04
CA MET A 317 -16.75 -5.98 6.36
C MET A 317 -18.15 -5.76 5.75
N ALA A 318 -18.98 -4.95 6.38
CA ALA A 318 -20.33 -4.61 5.93
C ALA A 318 -20.38 -3.54 4.82
N ARG A 319 -19.21 -3.05 4.34
CA ARG A 319 -19.10 -2.03 3.28
C ARG A 319 -19.71 -2.44 1.94
N MET A 320 -19.99 -3.72 1.73
CA MET A 320 -20.78 -4.22 0.62
C MET A 320 -22.18 -3.57 0.60
N ARG A 321 -22.30 -2.39 -0.02
CA ARG A 321 -23.56 -1.67 -0.15
C ARG A 321 -24.38 -2.21 -1.31
N LYS A 322 -25.70 -2.23 -1.09
CA LYS A 322 -26.79 -2.64 -1.99
C LYS A 322 -26.86 -1.95 -3.37
N PHE A 323 -25.98 -1.01 -3.70
CA PHE A 323 -26.21 -0.03 -4.78
C PHE A 323 -24.95 0.38 -5.57
N TYR A 324 -24.11 -0.57 -5.99
CA TYR A 324 -23.10 -0.25 -7.00
C TYR A 324 -23.55 -0.79 -8.37
N PRO A 325 -23.93 0.08 -9.32
CA PRO A 325 -24.32 -0.33 -10.66
C PRO A 325 -23.11 -0.79 -11.52
N SER A 326 -21.87 -0.74 -11.00
CA SER A 326 -20.67 -1.09 -11.77
C SER A 326 -19.67 -2.01 -11.04
N LEU A 327 -19.18 -3.04 -11.74
CA LEU A 327 -18.11 -3.95 -11.31
C LEU A 327 -16.79 -3.21 -10.97
N LYS A 328 -16.59 -2.02 -11.53
CA LYS A 328 -15.39 -1.20 -11.32
C LYS A 328 -15.31 -0.64 -9.90
N GLU A 329 -16.44 -0.25 -9.33
CA GLU A 329 -16.51 0.29 -7.96
C GLU A 329 -16.37 -0.81 -6.91
N GLN A 330 -16.96 -1.98 -7.19
CA GLN A 330 -16.79 -3.19 -6.37
C GLN A 330 -15.30 -3.58 -6.27
N LYS A 331 -14.59 -3.63 -7.41
CA LYS A 331 -13.14 -3.92 -7.43
C LYS A 331 -12.29 -2.93 -6.62
N LYS A 332 -12.72 -1.67 -6.48
CA LYS A 332 -12.00 -0.68 -5.65
C LYS A 332 -12.13 -0.95 -4.15
N GLN A 333 -13.22 -1.54 -3.70
CA GLN A 333 -13.47 -1.82 -2.28
C GLN A 333 -12.88 -3.15 -1.81
N MET A 334 -12.60 -4.07 -2.75
CA MET A 334 -12.07 -5.40 -2.46
C MET A 334 -10.83 -5.40 -1.54
N PRO A 335 -9.83 -4.51 -1.71
CA PRO A 335 -8.67 -4.51 -0.81
C PRO A 335 -9.05 -4.27 0.66
N ILE A 336 -9.99 -3.36 0.93
CA ILE A 336 -10.43 -3.06 2.30
C ILE A 336 -11.26 -4.23 2.85
N LEU A 337 -12.14 -4.82 2.05
CA LEU A 337 -12.92 -6.00 2.46
C LEU A 337 -12.02 -7.19 2.82
N VAL A 338 -11.03 -7.50 1.97
CA VAL A 338 -10.05 -8.55 2.26
C VAL A 338 -9.28 -8.23 3.54
N LYS A 339 -8.88 -6.96 3.72
CA LYS A 339 -8.15 -6.53 4.91
C LYS A 339 -8.97 -6.65 6.19
N THR A 340 -10.24 -6.25 6.18
CA THR A 340 -11.11 -6.34 7.36
C THR A 340 -11.49 -7.78 7.67
N CYS A 341 -11.75 -8.62 6.66
CA CYS A 341 -11.95 -10.06 6.86
C CYS A 341 -10.71 -10.74 7.43
N SER A 342 -9.52 -10.38 6.93
CA SER A 342 -8.25 -10.88 7.47
C SER A 342 -8.03 -10.44 8.92
N LEU A 343 -8.39 -9.21 9.26
CA LEU A 343 -8.32 -8.71 10.63
C LEU A 343 -9.35 -9.38 11.55
N ALA A 344 -10.54 -9.71 11.06
CA ALA A 344 -11.54 -10.44 11.83
C ALA A 344 -11.07 -11.83 12.28
N LEU A 345 -10.01 -12.38 11.67
CA LEU A 345 -9.38 -13.62 12.14
C LEU A 345 -8.68 -13.48 13.50
N ILE A 346 -8.68 -12.30 14.15
CA ILE A 346 -8.36 -12.20 15.58
C ILE A 346 -9.23 -13.12 16.44
N THR A 347 -10.42 -13.52 15.95
CA THR A 347 -11.31 -14.48 16.60
C THR A 347 -10.64 -15.83 16.88
N ARG A 348 -9.52 -16.15 16.22
CA ARG A 348 -8.73 -17.36 16.52
C ARG A 348 -8.17 -17.37 17.95
N TRP A 349 -7.92 -16.19 18.52
CA TRP A 349 -7.40 -16.03 19.87
C TRP A 349 -8.54 -16.03 20.87
N ALA A 350 -8.35 -16.64 22.04
CA ALA A 350 -9.34 -16.59 23.13
C ALA A 350 -9.51 -15.15 23.65
N GLY A 351 -10.75 -14.72 23.97
CA GLY A 351 -10.98 -13.47 24.70
C GLY A 351 -12.36 -12.83 24.48
N GLU A 352 -12.61 -11.74 25.21
CA GLU A 352 -13.91 -11.05 25.26
C GLU A 352 -14.40 -10.52 23.90
N HIS A 353 -13.51 -10.35 22.94
CA HIS A 353 -13.87 -9.86 21.61
C HIS A 353 -14.84 -10.76 20.86
N HIS A 354 -14.92 -12.06 21.17
CA HIS A 354 -15.96 -12.95 20.63
C HIS A 354 -17.37 -12.50 21.03
N HIS A 355 -17.55 -12.07 22.27
CA HIS A 355 -18.81 -11.48 22.74
C HIS A 355 -19.17 -10.25 21.90
N TYR A 356 -18.22 -9.35 21.67
CA TYR A 356 -18.45 -8.16 20.85
C TYR A 356 -18.83 -8.52 19.41
N PHE A 357 -18.20 -9.54 18.81
CA PHE A 357 -18.55 -10.00 17.46
C PHE A 357 -19.99 -10.55 17.40
N TRP A 358 -20.40 -11.35 18.39
CA TRP A 358 -21.77 -11.85 18.47
C TRP A 358 -22.79 -10.74 18.71
N LYS A 359 -22.51 -9.86 19.67
CA LYS A 359 -23.35 -8.71 20.02
C LYS A 359 -23.58 -7.79 18.82
N ALA A 360 -22.57 -7.58 17.99
CA ALA A 360 -22.63 -6.71 16.83
C ALA A 360 -23.11 -7.42 15.54
N GLY A 361 -23.60 -8.67 15.64
CA GLY A 361 -24.31 -9.33 14.55
C GLY A 361 -23.43 -9.85 13.40
N ILE A 362 -22.23 -10.36 13.72
CA ILE A 362 -21.30 -10.95 12.74
C ILE A 362 -21.96 -11.94 11.77
N CYS A 363 -22.94 -12.74 12.21
CA CYS A 363 -23.63 -13.71 11.36
C CYS A 363 -24.25 -13.06 10.11
N GLU A 364 -24.85 -11.88 10.25
CA GLU A 364 -25.46 -11.19 9.10
C GLU A 364 -24.41 -10.71 8.11
N VAL A 365 -23.29 -10.20 8.63
CA VAL A 365 -22.18 -9.73 7.81
C VAL A 365 -21.57 -10.90 7.04
N LEU A 366 -21.30 -12.02 7.71
CA LEU A 366 -20.79 -13.24 7.09
C LEU A 366 -21.74 -13.78 6.02
N LEU A 367 -23.05 -13.79 6.29
CA LEU A 367 -24.05 -14.24 5.32
C LEU A 367 -24.11 -13.34 4.09
N ARG A 368 -23.96 -12.02 4.24
CA ARG A 368 -23.88 -11.08 3.11
C ARG A 368 -22.60 -11.26 2.29
N LEU A 369 -21.46 -11.49 2.95
CA LEU A 369 -20.19 -11.78 2.27
C LEU A 369 -20.26 -13.10 1.48
N PHE A 370 -21.00 -14.07 2.01
CA PHE A 370 -21.22 -15.36 1.36
C PHE A 370 -22.26 -15.28 0.23
N MET A 371 -23.34 -14.51 0.43
CA MET A 371 -24.47 -14.35 -0.49
C MET A 371 -24.73 -12.86 -0.76
N ASP A 372 -24.12 -12.35 -1.84
CA ASP A 372 -24.10 -10.95 -2.31
C ASP A 372 -25.49 -10.26 -2.39
N ASN A 373 -26.59 -11.03 -2.36
CA ASN A 373 -27.98 -10.56 -2.53
C ASN A 373 -28.98 -11.01 -1.45
N PHE A 374 -28.55 -11.47 -0.27
CA PHE A 374 -29.48 -11.99 0.77
C PHE A 374 -30.46 -10.95 1.35
N ASN A 375 -30.39 -9.71 0.89
CA ASN A 375 -30.98 -8.55 1.54
C ASN A 375 -32.38 -8.16 1.04
N LYS A 376 -32.99 -8.96 0.15
CA LYS A 376 -34.32 -8.63 -0.38
C LYS A 376 -35.48 -8.94 0.55
N ASP A 377 -35.29 -9.80 1.55
CA ASP A 377 -36.20 -9.95 2.69
C ASP A 377 -35.63 -11.08 3.57
N TYR A 378 -34.64 -10.79 4.40
CA TYR A 378 -34.09 -11.78 5.33
C TYR A 378 -35.22 -12.44 6.16
N HIS A 379 -36.21 -11.64 6.55
CA HIS A 379 -37.40 -12.12 7.26
C HIS A 379 -38.27 -13.06 6.42
N SER A 380 -38.46 -12.78 5.11
CA SER A 380 -39.23 -13.71 4.25
C SER A 380 -38.42 -14.98 4.01
N PHE A 381 -37.11 -14.88 3.76
CA PHE A 381 -36.24 -16.05 3.62
C PHE A 381 -36.28 -16.93 4.86
N GLN A 382 -36.23 -16.34 6.07
CA GLN A 382 -36.33 -17.10 7.32
C GLN A 382 -37.67 -17.84 7.46
N SER A 383 -38.76 -17.27 6.95
CA SER A 383 -40.08 -17.90 6.98
C SER A 383 -40.25 -19.05 5.97
N LEU A 384 -39.32 -19.22 5.02
CA LEU A 384 -39.42 -20.27 4.01
C LEU A 384 -39.17 -21.68 4.60
N PRO A 385 -39.86 -22.71 4.08
CA PRO A 385 -39.54 -24.10 4.36
C PRO A 385 -38.08 -24.45 3.98
N LEU A 386 -37.49 -25.42 4.70
CA LEU A 386 -36.09 -25.83 4.49
C LEU A 386 -35.78 -26.20 3.02
N ARG A 387 -36.71 -26.85 2.33
CA ARG A 387 -36.55 -27.27 0.93
C ARG A 387 -36.39 -26.07 -0.02
N GLU A 388 -37.15 -25.01 0.21
CA GLU A 388 -37.08 -23.78 -0.58
C GLU A 388 -35.80 -23.00 -0.27
N LYS A 389 -35.38 -22.97 1.00
CA LYS A 389 -34.06 -22.41 1.39
C LYS A 389 -32.91 -23.12 0.67
N ILE A 390 -32.92 -24.46 0.64
CA ILE A 390 -31.92 -25.27 -0.07
C ILE A 390 -31.94 -24.93 -1.56
N GLY A 391 -33.13 -24.92 -2.19
CA GLY A 391 -33.27 -24.58 -3.60
C GLY A 391 -32.74 -23.19 -3.94
N ILE A 392 -33.01 -22.18 -3.11
CA ILE A 392 -32.50 -20.81 -3.30
C ILE A 392 -30.98 -20.76 -3.14
N ILE A 393 -30.42 -21.43 -2.12
CA ILE A 393 -28.96 -21.44 -1.92
C ILE A 393 -28.27 -22.13 -3.11
N GLN A 394 -28.74 -23.30 -3.54
CA GLN A 394 -28.16 -24.05 -4.66
C GLN A 394 -28.30 -23.33 -6.01
N SER A 395 -29.40 -22.61 -6.23
CA SER A 395 -29.65 -21.84 -7.46
C SER A 395 -29.06 -20.43 -7.43
N ASN A 396 -28.43 -20.01 -6.33
CA ASN A 396 -27.92 -18.66 -6.21
C ASN A 396 -26.72 -18.46 -7.14
N GLU A 397 -26.92 -17.71 -8.22
CA GLU A 397 -25.84 -17.30 -9.13
C GLU A 397 -24.70 -16.57 -8.40
N ALA A 398 -24.95 -15.95 -7.23
CA ALA A 398 -23.90 -15.37 -6.39
C ALA A 398 -22.95 -16.41 -5.78
N LEU A 399 -23.35 -17.68 -5.69
CA LEU A 399 -22.41 -18.76 -5.41
C LEU A 399 -21.46 -19.03 -6.58
N GLN A 400 -21.83 -18.59 -7.78
CA GLN A 400 -21.04 -18.67 -9.01
C GLN A 400 -20.39 -17.33 -9.42
N THR A 401 -20.68 -16.22 -8.73
CA THR A 401 -20.04 -14.93 -9.03
C THR A 401 -18.61 -14.87 -8.51
N ASN A 402 -17.67 -14.54 -9.39
CA ASN A 402 -16.23 -14.49 -9.09
C ASN A 402 -15.83 -13.43 -8.05
N PHE A 403 -16.69 -12.45 -7.76
CA PHE A 403 -16.34 -11.29 -6.94
C PHE A 403 -16.15 -11.64 -5.45
N CYS A 404 -17.05 -12.43 -4.87
CA CYS A 404 -16.99 -12.81 -3.45
C CYS A 404 -16.17 -14.08 -3.18
N LEU A 405 -15.73 -14.80 -4.22
CA LEU A 405 -14.94 -16.03 -4.07
C LEU A 405 -13.72 -15.87 -3.14
N PRO A 406 -12.91 -14.78 -3.23
CA PRO A 406 -11.74 -14.64 -2.37
C PRO A 406 -12.06 -14.41 -0.89
N LEU A 407 -13.33 -14.09 -0.55
CA LEU A 407 -13.75 -13.80 0.82
C LEU A 407 -14.31 -15.03 1.55
N ARG A 408 -14.71 -16.09 0.83
CA ARG A 408 -15.33 -17.29 1.42
C ARG A 408 -14.48 -18.01 2.46
N PRO A 409 -13.15 -18.20 2.26
CA PRO A 409 -12.33 -18.84 3.29
C PRO A 409 -12.40 -18.11 4.63
N TYR A 410 -12.35 -16.77 4.60
CA TYR A 410 -12.48 -15.97 5.82
C TYR A 410 -13.82 -16.17 6.51
N VAL A 411 -14.92 -16.34 5.77
CA VAL A 411 -16.25 -16.56 6.36
C VAL A 411 -16.24 -17.79 7.25
N TRP A 412 -15.67 -18.89 6.76
CA TRP A 412 -15.63 -20.15 7.49
C TRP A 412 -14.61 -20.13 8.62
N ASP A 413 -13.43 -19.55 8.40
CA ASP A 413 -12.41 -19.42 9.44
C ASP A 413 -12.92 -18.57 10.61
N ILE A 414 -13.55 -17.41 10.33
CA ILE A 414 -14.11 -16.53 11.36
C ILE A 414 -15.19 -17.28 12.15
N LEU A 415 -16.11 -17.95 11.44
CA LEU A 415 -17.21 -18.68 12.07
C LEU A 415 -16.71 -19.85 12.93
N GLY A 416 -15.74 -20.63 12.42
CA GLY A 416 -15.15 -21.75 13.13
C GLY A 416 -14.41 -21.32 14.39
N HIS A 417 -13.62 -20.25 14.32
CA HIS A 417 -12.93 -19.72 15.49
C HIS A 417 -13.90 -19.17 16.54
N LEU A 418 -14.95 -18.44 16.11
CA LEU A 418 -15.99 -17.98 17.02
C LEU A 418 -16.68 -19.16 17.71
N ALA A 419 -17.05 -20.20 16.97
CA ALA A 419 -17.68 -21.39 17.55
C ALA A 419 -16.77 -22.15 18.53
N THR A 420 -15.46 -22.17 18.28
CA THR A 420 -14.49 -22.88 19.11
C THR A 420 -14.21 -22.17 20.44
N ASN A 421 -14.16 -20.83 20.41
CA ASN A 421 -13.73 -20.03 21.55
C ASN A 421 -14.89 -19.34 22.31
N SER A 422 -16.14 -19.57 21.92
CA SER A 422 -17.29 -18.97 22.62
C SER A 422 -17.51 -19.63 23.97
N ASP A 423 -17.48 -18.84 25.04
CA ASP A 423 -17.95 -19.27 26.36
C ASP A 423 -19.43 -19.66 26.31
N GLU A 424 -19.87 -20.57 27.20
CA GLU A 424 -21.24 -21.11 27.24
C GLU A 424 -22.34 -20.03 27.32
N GLY A 425 -21.99 -18.81 27.79
CA GLY A 425 -22.86 -17.64 27.86
C GLY A 425 -22.77 -16.65 26.69
N CYS A 426 -21.89 -16.85 25.70
CA CYS A 426 -21.70 -15.94 24.57
C CYS A 426 -22.10 -16.63 23.25
N ASN A 427 -23.40 -16.80 23.04
CA ASN A 427 -23.92 -17.49 21.86
C ASN A 427 -24.81 -16.56 20.99
N PRO A 428 -24.94 -16.85 19.69
CA PRO A 428 -25.80 -16.08 18.79
C PRO A 428 -27.29 -16.17 19.13
N VAL A 429 -27.71 -17.13 19.96
CA VAL A 429 -29.10 -17.27 20.43
C VAL A 429 -29.45 -16.13 21.39
N MET A 430 -28.54 -15.75 22.28
CA MET A 430 -28.73 -14.64 23.21
C MET A 430 -28.91 -13.28 22.51
N HIS A 431 -28.32 -13.13 21.32
CA HIS A 431 -28.34 -11.88 20.56
C HIS A 431 -29.35 -11.89 19.40
N GLY A 432 -30.20 -12.93 19.28
CA GLY A 432 -31.24 -12.99 18.25
C GLY A 432 -30.73 -13.31 16.83
N HIS A 433 -29.49 -13.80 16.70
CA HIS A 433 -28.86 -14.13 15.41
C HIS A 433 -28.86 -15.63 15.09
N GLU A 434 -29.59 -16.45 15.86
CA GLU A 434 -29.70 -17.91 15.68
C GLU A 434 -30.12 -18.29 14.26
N ALA A 435 -31.08 -17.55 13.72
CA ALA A 435 -31.62 -17.82 12.40
C ALA A 435 -30.56 -17.59 11.29
N CYS A 436 -29.69 -16.59 11.44
CA CYS A 436 -28.58 -16.33 10.50
C CYS A 436 -27.55 -17.45 10.59
N LEU A 437 -27.21 -17.87 11.81
CA LEU A 437 -26.26 -18.94 12.04
C LEU A 437 -26.75 -20.25 11.40
N LYS A 438 -28.02 -20.62 11.59
CA LYS A 438 -28.62 -21.81 10.96
C LYS A 438 -28.51 -21.77 9.43
N THR A 439 -28.70 -20.60 8.82
CA THR A 439 -28.51 -20.43 7.38
C THR A 439 -27.04 -20.59 6.97
N LEU A 440 -26.10 -20.01 7.70
CA LEU A 440 -24.66 -20.20 7.44
C LEU A 440 -24.23 -21.66 7.55
N VAL A 441 -24.73 -22.39 8.56
CA VAL A 441 -24.47 -23.83 8.72
C VAL A 441 -25.06 -24.62 7.55
N LEU A 442 -26.28 -24.30 7.11
CA LEU A 442 -26.89 -24.92 5.93
C LEU A 442 -26.05 -24.67 4.66
N CYS A 443 -25.54 -23.45 4.49
CA CYS A 443 -24.64 -23.10 3.39
C CYS A 443 -23.34 -23.91 3.42
N ALA A 444 -22.70 -24.04 4.59
CA ALA A 444 -21.48 -24.84 4.75
C ALA A 444 -21.72 -26.31 4.36
N TRP A 445 -22.83 -26.88 4.82
CA TRP A 445 -23.21 -28.27 4.51
C TRP A 445 -23.42 -28.48 3.00
N LEU A 446 -24.11 -27.56 2.32
CA LEU A 446 -24.35 -27.65 0.87
C LEU A 446 -23.05 -27.48 0.06
N CYS A 447 -22.12 -26.64 0.50
CA CYS A 447 -20.81 -26.50 -0.15
C CYS A 447 -19.97 -27.78 -0.03
N GLY A 448 -19.95 -28.41 1.15
CA GLY A 448 -19.19 -29.66 1.36
C GLY A 448 -19.72 -30.85 0.55
N LEU A 449 -21.03 -30.90 0.26
CA LEU A 449 -21.62 -31.93 -0.60
C LEU A 449 -21.20 -31.78 -2.07
N ASN A 450 -21.17 -30.54 -2.59
CA ASN A 450 -20.78 -30.28 -3.98
C ASN A 450 -19.28 -30.54 -4.26
N GLU A 451 -18.41 -30.47 -3.24
CA GLU A 451 -17.00 -30.83 -3.38
C GLU A 451 -16.77 -32.34 -3.43
N CYS A 452 -17.61 -33.14 -2.77
CA CYS A 452 -17.56 -34.60 -2.82
C CYS A 452 -18.04 -35.16 -4.17
N ASP A 453 -19.01 -34.52 -4.83
CA ASP A 453 -19.56 -34.96 -6.13
C ASP A 453 -18.63 -34.64 -7.34
N ILE A 454 -17.50 -33.96 -7.14
CA ILE A 454 -16.51 -33.63 -8.19
C ILE A 454 -15.27 -34.53 -8.10
N SER A 455 -15.20 -35.41 -7.10
CA SER A 455 -14.05 -36.31 -6.84
C SER A 455 -14.26 -37.78 -7.21
N ASP A 456 -15.28 -38.11 -8.01
CA ASP A 456 -15.48 -39.45 -8.62
C ASP A 456 -15.35 -39.44 -10.16
#